data_AF-A0A665UDY6-F1
#
_entry.id   AF-A0A665UDY6-F1
#
_cell.length_a   1.000
_cell.length_b   1.000
_cell.length_c   1.000
_cell.angle_alpha   90.00
_cell.angle_beta   90.00
_cell.angle_gamma   90.00
#
_symmetry.space_group_name_H-M   'P 1'
#
loop_
_entity.id
_entity.type
_entity.pdbx_description
1 polymer ?
#
loop_
_entity_poly.entity_id
_entity_poly.type
_entity_poly.pdbx_seq_one_letter_code
_entity_poly.pdbx_strand_id
1 'polypeptide(L)'
;MHAHQNQQEDQYLKLQAFPQQLQYEVEKVNLITPRKPLSPLIGLRSHQELHKELKMTHNRRLSQERKTELQRALEERKWGQMKKASRDQEEAKKNRSPLRQELMKRHHRLQLEREEQREEPEFLRVKERLRRTAVQDAGEKEA
;
A
#
# COMPACT_ATOMS: atom_id res chain seq x y z
N MET A 1 -26.01 8.67 -11.44
CA MET A 1 -26.26 8.04 -12.77
C MET A 1 -25.83 6.56 -12.87
N HIS A 2 -25.42 5.87 -11.79
CA HIS A 2 -24.92 4.47 -11.85
C HIS A 2 -25.91 3.41 -11.34
N ALA A 3 -27.12 3.81 -10.93
CA ALA A 3 -28.13 2.89 -10.40
C ALA A 3 -28.77 2.00 -11.49
N HIS A 4 -28.80 2.45 -12.74
CA HIS A 4 -29.49 1.74 -13.83
C HIS A 4 -28.78 0.47 -14.32
N GLN A 5 -27.43 0.43 -14.26
CA GLN A 5 -26.69 -0.75 -14.73
C GLN A 5 -26.72 -1.90 -13.73
N ASN A 6 -26.64 -1.61 -12.43
CA ASN A 6 -26.85 -2.64 -11.39
C ASN A 6 -28.27 -3.20 -11.44
N GLN A 7 -29.27 -2.35 -11.70
CA GLN A 7 -30.64 -2.85 -11.88
C GLN A 7 -30.75 -3.81 -13.07
N GLN A 8 -30.10 -3.56 -14.21
CA GLN A 8 -30.14 -4.48 -15.35
C GLN A 8 -29.42 -5.81 -15.06
N GLU A 9 -28.28 -5.78 -14.38
CA GLU A 9 -27.56 -7.00 -13.98
C GLU A 9 -28.35 -7.79 -12.93
N ASP A 10 -28.96 -7.11 -11.95
CA ASP A 10 -29.88 -7.71 -10.98
C ASP A 10 -31.14 -8.25 -11.66
N GLN A 11 -31.67 -7.59 -12.69
CA GLN A 11 -32.78 -8.13 -13.49
C GLN A 11 -32.34 -9.37 -14.29
N TYR A 12 -31.12 -9.39 -14.84
CA TYR A 12 -30.58 -10.55 -15.55
C TYR A 12 -30.30 -11.73 -14.61
N LEU A 13 -29.75 -11.47 -13.42
CA LEU A 13 -29.55 -12.45 -12.35
C LEU A 13 -30.89 -12.94 -11.77
N LYS A 14 -31.88 -12.06 -11.62
CA LYS A 14 -33.25 -12.38 -11.17
C LYS A 14 -34.04 -13.19 -12.19
N LEU A 15 -33.83 -12.94 -13.49
CA LEU A 15 -34.37 -13.77 -14.58
C LEU A 15 -33.67 -15.13 -14.65
N GLN A 16 -32.38 -15.20 -14.31
CA GLN A 16 -31.61 -16.44 -14.27
C GLN A 16 -31.82 -17.25 -12.98
N ALA A 17 -32.26 -16.60 -11.90
CA ALA A 17 -32.55 -17.18 -10.58
C ALA A 17 -34.05 -17.34 -10.30
N PHE A 18 -34.87 -17.57 -11.34
CA PHE A 18 -36.24 -18.03 -11.13
C PHE A 18 -36.23 -19.37 -10.38
N PRO A 19 -36.95 -19.51 -9.25
CA PRO A 19 -37.00 -20.74 -8.48
C PRO A 19 -37.96 -21.71 -9.18
N GLN A 20 -37.51 -22.32 -10.28
CA GLN A 20 -38.24 -23.43 -10.91
C GLN A 20 -38.32 -24.67 -10.00
N GLN A 21 -37.67 -24.65 -8.83
CA GLN A 21 -37.54 -25.81 -7.95
C GLN A 21 -38.51 -25.84 -6.76
N LEU A 22 -39.25 -24.77 -6.41
CA LEU A 22 -40.04 -24.76 -5.16
C LEU A 22 -41.56 -24.65 -5.31
N GLN A 23 -42.10 -24.52 -6.52
CA GLN A 23 -43.56 -24.51 -6.74
C GLN A 23 -44.08 -25.69 -7.57
N TYR A 24 -43.26 -26.70 -7.84
CA TYR A 24 -43.58 -27.79 -8.78
C TYR A 24 -43.68 -29.19 -8.16
N GLU A 25 -43.74 -29.33 -6.84
CA GLU A 25 -43.80 -30.66 -6.21
C GLU A 25 -45.23 -31.15 -5.90
N VAL A 26 -46.25 -30.30 -5.89
CA VAL A 26 -47.61 -30.74 -5.49
C VAL A 26 -48.50 -31.12 -6.69
N GLU A 27 -48.20 -30.67 -7.92
CA GLU A 27 -49.02 -30.96 -9.12
C GLU A 27 -48.31 -31.82 -10.19
N LYS A 28 -47.15 -32.42 -9.88
CA LYS A 28 -46.38 -33.24 -10.83
C LYS A 28 -46.72 -34.73 -10.82
N VAL A 29 -47.64 -35.17 -9.97
CA VAL A 29 -47.91 -36.60 -9.79
C VAL A 29 -48.62 -37.25 -10.99
N ASN A 30 -49.19 -36.48 -11.92
CA ASN A 30 -49.99 -37.03 -13.03
C ASN A 30 -49.74 -36.40 -14.42
N LEU A 31 -48.68 -35.60 -14.63
CA LEU A 31 -48.43 -34.95 -15.92
C LEU A 31 -47.12 -35.41 -16.56
N ILE A 32 -47.22 -36.17 -17.66
CA ILE A 32 -46.06 -36.51 -18.52
C ILE A 32 -45.66 -35.25 -19.28
N THR A 33 -44.81 -34.42 -18.69
CA THR A 33 -44.20 -33.29 -19.40
C THR A 33 -42.99 -33.76 -20.20
N PRO A 34 -42.84 -33.38 -21.48
CA PRO A 34 -41.66 -33.72 -22.24
C PRO A 34 -40.42 -33.11 -21.56
N ARG A 35 -39.57 -33.96 -20.99
CA ARG A 35 -38.27 -33.56 -20.45
C ARG A 35 -37.37 -33.25 -21.63
N LYS A 36 -37.08 -31.97 -21.85
CA LYS A 36 -36.06 -31.56 -22.84
C LYS A 36 -34.76 -32.30 -22.49
N PRO A 37 -34.25 -33.20 -23.37
CA PRO A 37 -32.97 -33.83 -23.11
C PRO A 37 -31.93 -32.73 -22.98
N LEU A 38 -31.12 -32.80 -21.92
CA LEU A 38 -30.00 -31.88 -21.74
C LEU A 38 -29.15 -31.95 -23.01
N SER A 39 -28.98 -30.79 -23.66
CA SER A 39 -28.15 -30.71 -24.86
C SER A 39 -26.76 -31.27 -24.53
N PRO A 40 -26.28 -32.31 -25.22
CA PRO A 40 -24.99 -32.94 -24.93
C PRO A 40 -23.82 -31.96 -25.07
N LEU A 41 -24.02 -30.85 -25.79
CA LEU A 41 -23.06 -29.75 -25.93
C LEU A 41 -22.92 -28.87 -24.68
N ILE A 42 -24.00 -28.64 -23.94
CA ILE A 42 -24.01 -27.72 -22.76
C ILE A 42 -23.53 -28.44 -21.49
N GLY A 43 -23.67 -29.77 -21.44
CA GLY A 43 -23.12 -30.61 -20.37
C GLY A 43 -21.63 -30.95 -20.52
N LEU A 44 -21.04 -30.68 -21.70
CA LEU A 44 -19.63 -31.00 -21.94
C LEU A 44 -18.73 -30.04 -21.14
N ARG A 45 -17.84 -30.61 -20.32
CA ARG A 45 -16.91 -29.86 -19.47
C ARG A 45 -16.12 -28.81 -20.26
N SER A 46 -15.66 -29.16 -21.46
CA SER A 46 -14.93 -28.28 -22.38
C SER A 46 -15.71 -27.01 -22.74
N HIS A 47 -17.00 -27.13 -23.08
CA HIS A 47 -17.83 -25.97 -23.41
C HIS A 47 -18.09 -25.08 -22.18
N GLN A 48 -18.32 -25.68 -21.02
CA GLN A 48 -18.51 -24.92 -19.77
C GLN A 48 -17.24 -24.19 -19.35
N GLU A 49 -16.07 -24.81 -19.53
CA GLU A 49 -14.77 -24.22 -19.25
C GLU A 49 -14.48 -23.04 -20.18
N LEU A 50 -14.73 -23.21 -21.48
CA LEU A 50 -14.64 -22.12 -22.45
C LEU A 50 -15.60 -20.96 -22.12
N HIS A 51 -16.85 -21.24 -21.73
CA HIS A 51 -17.81 -20.21 -21.32
C HIS A 51 -17.34 -19.43 -20.09
N LYS A 52 -16.78 -20.14 -19.09
CA LYS A 52 -16.18 -19.52 -17.91
C LYS A 52 -14.99 -18.65 -18.31
N GLU A 53 -14.09 -19.16 -19.14
CA GLU A 53 -12.91 -18.44 -19.61
C GLU A 53 -13.30 -17.19 -20.41
N LEU A 54 -14.28 -17.29 -21.31
CA LEU A 54 -14.77 -16.16 -22.12
C LEU A 54 -15.38 -15.06 -21.23
N LYS A 55 -16.17 -15.45 -20.21
CA LYS A 55 -16.69 -14.50 -19.21
C LYS A 55 -15.57 -13.84 -18.41
N MET A 56 -14.59 -14.62 -17.97
CA MET A 56 -13.45 -14.10 -17.20
C MET A 56 -12.59 -13.13 -18.03
N THR A 57 -12.34 -13.44 -19.30
CA THR A 57 -11.54 -12.59 -20.20
C THR A 57 -12.27 -11.28 -20.55
N HIS A 58 -13.57 -11.35 -20.82
CA HIS A 58 -14.42 -10.18 -21.04
C HIS A 58 -14.48 -9.29 -19.78
N ASN A 59 -14.78 -9.87 -18.62
CA ASN A 59 -14.87 -9.12 -17.36
C ASN A 59 -13.53 -8.52 -16.97
N ARG A 60 -12.40 -9.19 -17.25
CA ARG A 60 -11.06 -8.63 -16.99
C ARG A 60 -10.77 -7.41 -17.86
N ARG A 61 -11.07 -7.45 -19.16
CA ARG A 61 -10.90 -6.31 -20.07
C ARG A 61 -11.82 -5.16 -19.68
N LEU A 62 -13.10 -5.46 -19.45
CA LEU A 62 -14.08 -4.46 -19.04
C LEU A 62 -13.78 -3.87 -17.66
N SER A 63 -13.30 -4.63 -16.68
CA SER A 63 -13.04 -4.09 -15.33
C SER A 63 -11.96 -3.01 -15.33
N GLN A 64 -11.02 -3.04 -16.28
CA GLN A 64 -10.04 -1.96 -16.48
C GLN A 64 -10.66 -0.73 -17.16
N GLU A 65 -11.62 -0.90 -18.07
CA GLU A 65 -12.29 0.19 -18.79
C GLU A 65 -13.52 0.78 -18.05
N ARG A 66 -14.15 0.00 -17.16
CA ARG A 66 -15.36 0.36 -16.41
C ARG A 66 -15.07 1.22 -15.18
N LYS A 67 -13.85 1.19 -14.66
CA LYS A 67 -13.46 2.06 -13.54
C LYS A 67 -13.29 3.48 -14.05
N THR A 68 -14.12 4.39 -13.53
CA THR A 68 -13.97 5.82 -13.78
C THR A 68 -12.57 6.27 -13.35
N GLU A 69 -12.06 7.34 -13.96
CA GLU A 69 -10.76 7.91 -13.59
C GLU A 69 -10.69 8.24 -12.10
N LEU A 70 -11.77 8.78 -11.54
CA LEU A 70 -11.89 9.06 -10.11
C LEU A 70 -11.76 7.79 -9.26
N GLN A 71 -12.42 6.69 -9.63
CA GLN A 71 -12.32 5.43 -8.90
C GLN A 71 -10.88 4.89 -8.93
N ARG A 72 -10.21 4.95 -10.10
CA ARG A 72 -8.79 4.56 -10.23
C ARG A 72 -7.91 5.43 -9.33
N ALA A 73 -8.09 6.75 -9.36
CA ALA A 73 -7.33 7.67 -8.52
C ALA A 73 -7.54 7.42 -7.01
N LEU A 74 -8.77 7.09 -6.58
CA LEU A 74 -9.06 6.73 -5.20
C LEU A 74 -8.43 5.40 -4.78
N GLU A 75 -8.46 4.39 -5.65
CA GLU A 75 -7.80 3.10 -5.41
C GLU A 75 -6.28 3.26 -5.32
N GLU A 76 -5.68 4.01 -6.25
CA GLU A 76 -4.25 4.34 -6.24
C GLU A 76 -3.86 5.10 -4.98
N ARG A 77 -4.66 6.10 -4.58
CA ARG A 77 -4.44 6.85 -3.34
C ARG A 77 -4.49 5.93 -2.12
N LYS A 78 -5.50 5.06 -2.04
CA LYS A 78 -5.65 4.10 -0.93
C LYS A 78 -4.46 3.14 -0.87
N TRP A 79 -4.02 2.64 -2.01
CA TRP A 79 -2.87 1.75 -2.10
C TRP A 79 -1.55 2.46 -1.76
N GLY A 80 -1.38 3.70 -2.22
CA GLY A 80 -0.25 4.55 -1.88
C GLY A 80 -0.17 4.83 -0.37
N GLN A 81 -1.29 5.15 0.26
CA GLN A 81 -1.39 5.32 1.72
C GLN A 81 -0.99 4.05 2.47
N MET A 82 -1.51 2.90 2.06
CA MET A 82 -1.19 1.61 2.69
C MET A 82 0.28 1.26 2.54
N LYS A 83 0.86 1.48 1.35
CA LYS A 83 2.29 1.28 1.11
C LYS A 83 3.15 2.19 1.97
N LYS A 84 2.80 3.48 2.07
CA LYS A 84 3.50 4.43 2.92
C LYS A 84 3.44 4.00 4.39
N ALA A 85 2.26 3.66 4.89
CA ALA A 85 2.10 3.18 6.26
C ALA A 85 2.93 1.91 6.53
N SER A 86 2.98 0.97 5.59
CA SER A 86 3.81 -0.23 5.70
C SER A 86 5.30 0.10 5.76
N ARG A 87 5.77 1.02 4.92
CA ARG A 87 7.17 1.48 4.92
C ARG A 87 7.52 2.19 6.22
N ASP A 88 6.68 3.13 6.64
CA ASP A 88 6.87 3.88 7.89
C ASP A 88 6.92 2.91 9.10
N GLN A 89 6.09 1.86 9.10
CA GLN A 89 6.12 0.84 10.15
C GLN A 89 7.40 0.00 10.13
N GLU A 90 7.87 -0.39 8.94
CA GLU A 90 9.12 -1.12 8.77
C GLU A 90 10.33 -0.27 9.20
N GLU A 91 10.34 1.00 8.82
CA GLU A 91 11.36 1.97 9.24
C GLU A 91 11.32 2.20 10.75
N ALA A 92 10.14 2.33 11.37
CA ALA A 92 10.02 2.45 12.82
C ALA A 92 10.58 1.21 13.54
N LYS A 93 10.30 0.01 13.03
CA LYS A 93 10.88 -1.24 13.55
C LYS A 93 12.41 -1.26 13.39
N LYS A 94 12.91 -0.85 12.22
CA LYS A 94 14.34 -0.75 11.94
C LYS A 94 15.03 0.28 12.83
N ASN A 95 14.38 1.41 13.10
CA ASN A 95 14.86 2.45 14.00
C ASN A 95 14.89 2.00 15.45
N ARG A 96 13.97 1.12 15.86
CA ARG A 96 13.98 0.48 17.18
C ARG A 96 15.04 -0.62 17.33
N SER A 97 15.67 -1.05 16.23
CA SER A 97 16.69 -2.09 16.29
C SER A 97 17.86 -1.68 17.20
N PRO A 98 18.34 -2.56 18.10
CA PRO A 98 19.50 -2.28 18.97
C PRO A 98 20.72 -1.82 18.18
N LEU A 99 20.96 -2.43 17.01
CA LEU A 99 22.06 -2.05 16.12
C LEU A 99 21.95 -0.60 15.63
N ARG A 100 20.73 -0.16 15.29
CA ARG A 100 20.50 1.21 14.81
C ARG A 100 20.74 2.23 15.92
N GLN A 101 20.31 1.92 17.15
CA GLN A 101 20.60 2.76 18.31
C GLN A 101 22.11 2.86 18.56
N GLU A 102 22.84 1.75 18.48
CA GLU A 102 24.30 1.76 18.67
C GLU A 102 25.03 2.54 17.57
N LEU A 103 24.59 2.43 16.32
CA LEU A 103 25.11 3.26 15.23
C LEU A 103 24.88 4.75 15.48
N MET A 104 23.72 5.15 16.00
CA MET A 104 23.45 6.56 16.36
C MET A 104 24.38 7.04 17.48
N LYS A 105 24.58 6.23 18.52
CA LYS A 105 25.53 6.55 19.61
C LYS A 105 26.95 6.70 19.08
N ARG A 106 27.40 5.77 18.23
CA ARG A 106 28.74 5.83 17.62
C ARG A 106 28.90 7.06 16.73
N HIS A 107 27.88 7.40 15.95
CA HIS A 107 27.90 8.61 15.13
C HIS A 107 28.03 9.87 15.97
N HIS A 108 27.24 9.98 17.05
CA HIS A 108 27.33 11.11 17.98
C HIS A 108 28.72 11.22 18.63
N ARG A 109 29.29 10.10 19.09
CA ARG A 109 30.65 10.07 19.66
C ARG A 109 31.70 10.54 18.67
N LEU A 110 31.65 10.07 17.43
CA LEU A 110 32.58 10.50 16.38
C LEU A 110 32.42 11.97 16.02
N GLN A 111 31.20 12.51 16.10
CA GLN A 111 30.95 13.92 15.86
C GLN A 111 31.60 14.78 16.96
N LEU A 112 31.44 14.42 18.23
CA LEU A 112 32.09 15.09 19.35
C LEU A 112 33.61 15.03 19.24
N GLU A 113 34.18 13.86 18.93
CA GLU A 113 35.62 13.70 18.73
C GLU A 113 36.14 14.58 17.58
N ARG A 114 35.36 14.73 16.51
CA ARG A 114 35.71 15.60 15.38
C ARG A 114 35.59 17.09 15.73
N GLU A 115 34.65 17.47 16.58
CA GLU A 115 34.51 18.83 17.10
C GLU A 115 35.66 19.16 18.06
N GLU A 116 36.05 18.23 18.93
CA GLU A 116 37.20 18.35 19.83
C GLU A 116 38.53 18.46 19.06
N GLN A 117 38.70 17.73 17.96
CA GLN A 117 39.85 17.89 17.06
C GLN A 117 39.87 19.23 16.31
N ARG A 118 38.71 19.91 16.18
CA ARG A 118 38.61 21.22 15.53
C ARG A 118 38.81 22.36 16.51
N GLU A 119 38.50 22.16 17.79
CA GLU A 119 38.90 23.10 18.83
C GLU A 119 40.42 23.07 18.98
N GLU A 120 41.06 24.24 18.91
CA GLU A 120 42.49 24.32 19.20
C GLU A 120 42.73 23.84 20.64
N PRO A 121 43.77 23.00 20.88
CA PRO A 121 44.12 22.52 22.21
C PRO A 121 44.11 23.64 23.24
N GLU A 122 43.55 23.37 24.41
CA GLU A 122 43.33 24.38 25.46
C GLU A 122 44.61 25.17 25.79
N PHE A 123 45.76 24.51 25.78
CA PHE A 123 47.05 25.15 26.04
C PHE A 123 47.42 26.23 25.00
N LEU A 124 47.02 26.09 23.74
CA LEU A 124 47.25 27.11 22.70
C LEU A 124 46.37 28.34 22.98
N ARG A 125 45.11 28.11 23.35
CA ARG A 125 44.19 29.19 23.75
C ARG A 125 44.70 29.92 24.99
N VAL A 126 45.20 29.20 25.99
CA VAL A 126 45.80 29.78 27.20
C VAL A 126 47.07 30.56 26.87
N LYS A 127 47.96 29.99 26.03
CA LYS A 127 49.19 30.67 25.58
C LYS A 127 48.88 31.97 24.84
N GLU A 128 47.87 31.99 23.96
CA GLU A 128 47.49 33.22 23.27
C GLU A 128 46.92 34.27 24.23
N ARG A 129 46.07 33.87 25.19
CA ARG A 129 45.55 34.77 26.23
C ARG A 129 46.67 35.42 27.03
N LEU A 130 47.64 34.62 27.48
CA LEU A 130 48.82 35.12 28.21
C LEU A 130 49.65 36.09 27.37
N ARG A 131 49.80 35.82 26.06
CA ARG A 131 50.50 36.75 25.15
C ARG A 131 49.77 38.09 25.06
N ARG A 132 48.44 38.09 24.98
CA ARG A 132 47.63 39.32 24.90
C ARG A 132 47.73 40.15 26.19
N THR A 133 47.66 39.52 27.35
CA THR A 133 47.79 40.22 28.65
C THR A 133 49.20 40.74 28.88
N ALA A 134 50.24 40.01 28.45
CA ALA A 134 51.62 40.47 28.56
C ALA A 134 51.89 41.72 27.70
N VAL A 135 51.27 41.82 26.51
CA VAL A 135 51.37 43.02 25.66
C VAL A 135 50.63 44.20 26.29
N GLN A 136 49.49 43.96 26.96
CA GLN A 136 48.77 45.02 27.68
C GLN A 136 49.56 45.54 28.89
N ASP A 137 50.17 44.65 29.70
CA ASP A 137 51.03 45.04 30.83
C ASP A 137 52.33 45.76 30.39
N ALA A 138 52.85 45.44 29.20
CA ALA A 138 54.01 46.14 28.63
C ALA A 138 53.66 47.56 28.12
N GLY A 139 52.46 47.74 27.56
CA GLY A 139 51.99 49.05 27.07
C GLY A 139 51.63 50.04 28.19
N GLU A 140 51.24 49.55 29.37
CA GLU A 140 50.96 50.40 30.54
C GLU A 140 52.22 50.86 31.28
N LYS A 141 53.39 50.26 31.02
CA LYS A 141 54.68 50.63 31.63
C LYS A 141 55.50 51.64 30.82
N GLU A 142 55.05 52.01 29.63
CA GLU A 142 55.67 53.03 28.77
C GLU A 142 54.86 54.35 28.71
N ALA A 143 53.92 54.57 29.64
CA ALA A 143 53.15 55.81 29.78
C ALA A 143 53.45 56.55 31.10
#